data_AF-A0A7S1WIL5-F1
#
_entry.id   AF-A0A7S1WIL5-F1
#
_cell.length_a   1.000
_cell.length_b   1.000
_cell.length_c   1.000
_cell.angle_alpha   90.00
_cell.angle_beta   90.00
_cell.angle_gamma   90.00
#
_symmetry.space_group_name_H-M   'P 1'
#
loop_
_entity.id
_entity.type
_entity.pdbx_description
1 polymer ?
#
loop_
_entity_poly.entity_id
_entity_poly.type
_entity_poly.pdbx_seq_one_letter_code
_entity_poly.pdbx_strand_id
1 'polypeptide(L)'
;AGPVGAAGLGASLAAAGAAELVRYKSRFVILLLYARRNRLVLCEAHKLGFLNAIYMPFGWLAFGWWAVDDTDCTPVQLTGMAVGYISANMMQYRSDSSTRLSCSASMTARQFQEEWWRRQNATPGDLSMRPAGFRPALESATTADAFCMYAMM
;
A
#
# COMPACT_ATOMS: atom_id res chain seq x y z
N ALA A 1 4.35 -36.56 -2.69
CA ALA A 1 4.47 -35.26 -3.38
C ALA A 1 3.82 -34.20 -2.49
N GLY A 2 4.61 -33.46 -1.72
CA GLY A 2 4.08 -32.39 -0.87
C GLY A 2 3.55 -31.24 -1.73
N PRO A 3 2.59 -30.44 -1.22
CA PRO A 3 2.11 -29.29 -1.98
C PRO A 3 3.29 -28.34 -2.14
N VAL A 4 3.72 -28.11 -3.37
CA VAL A 4 4.59 -26.98 -3.72
C VAL A 4 3.74 -25.74 -3.48
N GLY A 5 3.75 -25.27 -2.23
CA GLY A 5 2.81 -24.26 -1.74
C GLY A 5 2.96 -22.97 -2.53
N ALA A 6 1.85 -22.27 -2.74
CA ALA A 6 1.78 -20.95 -3.40
C ALA A 6 2.77 -19.90 -2.81
N ALA A 7 3.33 -20.15 -1.63
CA ALA A 7 4.45 -19.41 -1.05
C ALA A 7 5.74 -19.52 -1.90
N GLY A 8 6.10 -20.72 -2.38
CA GLY A 8 7.33 -20.96 -3.15
C GLY A 8 7.29 -20.40 -4.57
N LEU A 9 6.14 -20.51 -5.24
CA LEU A 9 5.93 -19.97 -6.59
C LEU A 9 6.16 -18.46 -6.67
N GLY A 10 5.70 -17.71 -5.67
CA GLY A 10 5.85 -16.27 -5.70
C GLY A 10 7.17 -15.73 -5.16
N ALA A 11 7.95 -16.53 -4.42
CA ALA A 11 9.35 -16.21 -4.16
C ALA A 11 10.21 -16.41 -5.42
N SER A 12 9.95 -17.49 -6.18
CA SER A 12 10.61 -17.77 -7.44
C SER A 12 10.38 -16.69 -8.51
N LEU A 13 9.14 -16.17 -8.63
CA LEU A 13 8.83 -15.06 -9.53
C LEU A 13 9.51 -13.74 -9.12
N ALA A 14 9.59 -13.45 -7.83
CA ALA A 14 10.28 -12.25 -7.33
C ALA A 14 11.78 -12.29 -7.62
N ALA A 15 12.41 -13.45 -7.41
CA ALA A 15 13.83 -13.66 -7.70
C ALA A 15 14.14 -13.52 -9.19
N ALA A 16 13.32 -14.13 -10.06
CA ALA A 16 13.48 -14.00 -11.51
C ALA A 16 13.30 -12.55 -11.98
N GLY A 17 12.28 -11.85 -11.45
CA GLY A 17 12.06 -10.43 -11.75
C GLY A 17 13.25 -9.57 -11.31
N ALA A 18 13.76 -9.75 -10.10
CA ALA A 18 14.91 -9.00 -9.58
C ALA A 18 16.19 -9.25 -10.40
N ALA A 19 16.42 -10.50 -10.84
CA ALA A 19 17.56 -10.83 -11.70
C ALA A 19 17.52 -10.09 -13.04
N GLU A 20 16.35 -9.98 -13.66
CA GLU A 20 16.17 -9.22 -14.90
C GLU A 20 16.37 -7.70 -14.67
N LEU A 21 15.92 -7.14 -13.54
CA LEU A 21 16.17 -5.73 -13.21
C LEU A 21 17.66 -5.40 -13.14
N VAL A 22 18.45 -6.29 -12.52
CA VAL A 22 19.92 -6.19 -12.48
C VAL A 22 20.51 -6.28 -13.87
N ARG A 23 20.06 -7.27 -14.66
CA ARG A 23 20.53 -7.49 -16.04
C ARG A 23 20.31 -6.26 -16.92
N TYR A 24 19.13 -5.67 -16.88
CA TYR A 24 18.77 -4.50 -17.68
C TYR A 24 19.30 -3.17 -17.11
N LYS A 25 19.88 -3.19 -15.90
CA LYS A 25 20.37 -1.99 -15.20
C LYS A 25 19.29 -0.90 -15.11
N SER A 26 18.04 -1.31 -14.92
CA SER A 26 16.92 -0.38 -14.80
C SER A 26 17.17 0.62 -13.67
N ARG A 27 16.74 1.87 -13.82
CA ARG A 27 16.80 2.88 -12.76
C ARG A 27 15.44 3.23 -12.19
N PHE A 28 14.39 2.87 -12.93
CA PHE A 28 13.00 3.02 -12.54
C PHE A 28 12.34 1.66 -12.66
N VAL A 29 11.63 1.26 -11.61
CA VAL A 29 10.96 -0.05 -11.55
C VAL A 29 9.52 0.19 -11.15
N ILE A 30 8.60 -0.02 -12.09
CA ILE A 30 7.15 0.05 -11.82
C ILE A 30 6.72 -1.29 -11.26
N LEU A 31 6.11 -1.28 -10.07
CA LEU A 31 5.64 -2.48 -9.39
C LEU A 31 4.12 -2.48 -9.33
N LEU A 32 3.49 -3.29 -10.19
CA LEU A 32 2.04 -3.50 -10.22
C LEU A 32 1.65 -4.72 -9.39
N LEU A 33 1.94 -4.68 -8.09
CA LEU A 33 1.85 -5.83 -7.20
C LEU A 33 1.25 -5.43 -5.84
N TYR A 34 0.65 -6.40 -5.14
CA TYR A 34 0.21 -6.22 -3.76
C TYR A 34 1.39 -6.07 -2.78
N ALA A 35 1.15 -5.44 -1.63
CA ALA A 35 2.15 -5.07 -0.63
C ALA A 35 3.21 -6.16 -0.34
N ARG A 36 2.76 -7.39 -0.05
CA ARG A 36 3.68 -8.51 0.24
C ARG A 36 4.57 -8.87 -0.94
N ARG A 37 4.03 -8.83 -2.16
CA ARG A 37 4.81 -9.13 -3.37
C ARG A 37 5.82 -8.03 -3.67
N ASN A 38 5.48 -6.76 -3.42
CA ASN A 38 6.47 -5.67 -3.48
C ASN A 38 7.63 -5.93 -2.52
N ARG A 39 7.36 -6.28 -1.26
CA ARG A 39 8.41 -6.59 -0.27
C ARG A 39 9.32 -7.73 -0.71
N LEU A 40 8.76 -8.79 -1.30
CA LEU A 40 9.57 -9.89 -1.85
C LEU A 40 10.49 -9.43 -2.98
N VAL A 41 9.98 -8.63 -3.93
CA VAL A 41 10.80 -8.08 -5.02
C VAL A 41 11.91 -7.17 -4.47
N LEU A 42 11.59 -6.29 -3.52
CA LEU A 42 12.59 -5.44 -2.87
C LEU A 42 13.63 -6.24 -2.11
N CYS A 43 13.24 -7.31 -1.43
CA CYS A 43 14.16 -8.19 -0.71
C CYS A 43 15.14 -8.88 -1.67
N GLU A 44 14.63 -9.46 -2.76
CA GLU A 44 15.49 -10.11 -3.77
C GLU A 44 16.41 -9.09 -4.46
N ALA A 45 15.92 -7.90 -4.80
CA ALA A 45 16.73 -6.82 -5.34
C ALA A 45 17.85 -6.39 -4.36
N HIS A 46 17.55 -6.29 -3.06
CA HIS A 46 18.53 -6.00 -2.02
C HIS A 46 19.61 -7.07 -1.95
N LYS A 47 19.23 -8.36 -1.92
CA LYS A 47 20.17 -9.50 -1.91
C LYS A 47 21.12 -9.48 -3.12
N LEU A 48 20.64 -8.98 -4.26
CA LEU A 48 21.43 -8.85 -5.50
C LEU A 48 22.22 -7.53 -5.59
N GLY A 49 22.22 -6.69 -4.55
CA GLY A 49 22.94 -5.41 -4.54
C GLY A 49 22.33 -4.34 -5.46
N PHE A 50 21.07 -4.49 -5.86
CA PHE A 50 20.36 -3.56 -6.73
C PHE A 50 19.75 -2.38 -5.94
N LEU A 51 20.62 -1.56 -5.35
CA LEU A 51 20.23 -0.52 -4.39
C LEU A 51 19.93 0.84 -5.06
N ASN A 52 20.50 1.09 -6.25
CA ASN A 52 20.41 2.38 -6.96
C ASN A 52 19.26 2.39 -7.99
N ALA A 53 18.04 2.19 -7.51
CA ALA A 53 16.83 2.22 -8.32
C ALA A 53 15.69 2.92 -7.57
N ILE A 54 14.86 3.65 -8.32
CA ILE A 54 13.63 4.23 -7.84
C ILE A 54 12.52 3.21 -8.08
N TYR A 55 11.94 2.73 -6.98
CA TYR A 55 10.79 1.85 -7.01
C TYR A 55 9.50 2.66 -7.05
N MET A 56 8.61 2.28 -7.95
CA MET A 56 7.32 2.92 -8.14
C MET A 56 6.21 1.90 -7.91
N PRO A 57 5.87 1.59 -6.64
CA PRO A 57 4.70 0.78 -6.35
C PRO A 57 3.44 1.50 -6.81
N PHE A 58 2.58 0.77 -7.52
CA PHE A 58 1.26 1.23 -7.87
C PHE A 58 0.22 0.61 -6.95
N GLY A 59 -0.60 1.45 -6.33
CA GLY A 59 -1.74 1.02 -5.53
C GLY A 59 -1.74 1.54 -4.10
N TRP A 60 -2.85 1.24 -3.43
CA TRP A 60 -3.21 1.68 -2.08
C TRP A 60 -2.47 0.89 -1.00
N LEU A 61 -1.15 1.04 -0.97
CA LEU A 61 -0.34 0.40 0.06
C LEU A 61 -0.43 1.21 1.35
N ALA A 62 -0.69 0.54 2.47
CA ALA A 62 -0.72 1.17 3.78
C ALA A 62 0.61 1.89 4.09
N PHE A 63 0.56 2.95 4.90
CA PHE A 63 1.79 3.60 5.34
C PHE A 63 2.69 2.59 6.08
N GLY A 64 3.99 2.61 5.78
CA GLY A 64 4.93 1.64 6.35
C GLY A 64 4.78 0.21 5.81
N TRP A 65 4.06 0.01 4.69
CA TRP A 65 3.88 -1.32 4.09
C TRP A 65 5.18 -2.08 3.84
N TRP A 66 6.32 -1.40 3.68
CA TRP A 66 7.63 -2.02 3.46
C TRP A 66 8.27 -2.57 4.74
N ALA A 67 7.85 -2.10 5.92
CA ALA A 67 8.46 -2.40 7.21
C ALA A 67 7.75 -3.56 7.96
N VAL A 68 7.20 -4.52 7.21
CA VAL A 68 6.55 -5.72 7.75
C VAL A 68 7.53 -6.89 7.72
N ASP A 69 7.60 -7.63 8.82
CA ASP A 69 8.49 -8.78 8.99
C ASP A 69 7.86 -10.06 8.41
N ASP A 70 7.80 -10.15 7.08
CA ASP A 70 7.22 -11.30 6.35
C ASP A 70 8.02 -11.77 5.12
N THR A 71 9.32 -11.39 5.08
CA THR A 71 10.29 -11.78 4.05
C THR A 71 11.63 -12.16 4.70
N ASP A 72 12.60 -12.64 3.91
CA ASP A 72 13.94 -12.95 4.42
C ASP A 72 14.80 -11.71 4.73
N CYS A 73 14.33 -10.50 4.38
CA CYS A 73 15.00 -9.25 4.63
C CYS A 73 14.39 -8.53 5.83
N THR A 74 15.23 -7.87 6.63
CA THR A 74 14.76 -7.13 7.80
C THR A 74 13.98 -5.87 7.39
N PRO A 75 13.07 -5.37 8.24
CA PRO A 75 12.38 -4.10 8.00
C PRO A 75 13.31 -2.92 7.73
N VAL A 76 14.51 -2.90 8.34
CA VAL A 76 15.53 -1.85 8.11
C VAL A 76 16.08 -1.93 6.69
N GLN A 77 16.38 -3.14 6.20
CA GLN A 77 16.87 -3.35 4.83
C GLN A 77 15.80 -2.94 3.80
N LEU A 78 14.56 -3.37 4.01
CA LEU A 78 13.45 -3.01 3.11
C LEU A 78 13.12 -1.52 3.18
N THR A 79 13.26 -0.88 4.33
CA THR A 79 13.14 0.58 4.46
C THR A 79 14.20 1.28 3.61
N GLY A 80 15.45 0.81 3.64
CA GLY A 80 16.52 1.32 2.77
C GLY A 80 16.18 1.24 1.28
N MET A 81 15.60 0.11 0.84
CA MET A 81 15.14 -0.09 -0.55
C MET A 81 13.96 0.80 -0.93
N ALA A 82 13.10 1.11 0.04
CA ALA A 82 11.94 1.96 -0.16
C ALA A 82 12.27 3.46 -0.08
N VAL A 83 13.47 3.87 0.36
CA VAL A 83 13.81 5.31 0.42
C VAL A 83 13.68 5.95 -0.96
N GLY A 84 12.93 7.05 -1.03
CA GLY A 84 12.73 7.78 -2.29
C GLY A 84 11.79 7.10 -3.29
N TYR A 85 11.01 6.10 -2.86
CA TYR A 85 9.98 5.50 -3.71
C TYR A 85 8.96 6.56 -4.15
N ILE A 86 8.41 6.36 -5.36
CA ILE A 86 7.34 7.20 -5.89
C ILE A 86 6.06 6.38 -5.86
N SER A 87 5.01 6.88 -5.24
CA SER A 87 3.69 6.25 -5.31
C SER A 87 2.70 7.18 -5.99
N ALA A 88 1.99 6.63 -6.96
CA ALA A 88 0.89 7.30 -7.63
C ALA A 88 -0.41 6.65 -7.17
N ASN A 89 -1.29 7.45 -6.54
CA ASN A 89 -2.62 7.04 -6.14
C ASN A 89 -3.63 8.10 -6.60
N MET A 90 -4.80 7.65 -7.04
CA MET A 90 -5.89 8.56 -7.44
C MET A 90 -6.53 9.14 -6.20
N MET A 91 -6.64 10.46 -6.03
CA MET A 91 -7.40 11.00 -4.91
C MET A 91 -8.85 10.48 -4.93
N GLN A 92 -9.24 9.74 -3.90
CA GLN A 92 -10.59 9.18 -3.74
C GLN A 92 -11.50 10.07 -2.89
N TYR A 93 -11.08 11.29 -2.58
CA TYR A 93 -11.87 12.24 -1.81
C TYR A 93 -11.79 13.61 -2.46
N ARG A 94 -12.83 14.43 -2.23
CA ARG A 94 -12.85 15.81 -2.67
C ARG A 94 -12.05 16.70 -1.73
N SER A 95 -11.34 17.68 -2.29
CA SER A 95 -10.57 18.64 -1.49
C SER A 95 -11.43 19.73 -0.84
N ASP A 96 -12.63 19.98 -1.36
CA ASP A 96 -13.57 20.96 -0.80
C ASP A 96 -14.41 20.35 0.33
N SER A 97 -14.11 20.81 1.54
CA SER A 97 -14.60 20.21 2.78
C SER A 97 -16.01 20.65 3.19
N SER A 98 -16.58 21.63 2.47
CA SER A 98 -17.88 22.26 2.72
C SER A 98 -19.03 21.66 1.91
N THR A 99 -18.74 20.92 0.83
CA THR A 99 -19.80 20.34 0.01
C THR A 99 -20.39 19.12 0.69
N ARG A 100 -21.73 18.99 0.58
CA ARG A 100 -22.46 17.81 1.05
C ARG A 100 -22.06 16.58 0.25
N LEU A 101 -21.98 15.44 0.93
CA LEU A 101 -21.67 14.19 0.26
C LEU A 101 -22.91 13.65 -0.47
N SER A 102 -22.73 13.02 -1.63
CA SER A 102 -23.86 12.39 -2.34
C SER A 102 -24.50 11.24 -1.54
N CYS A 103 -23.69 10.52 -0.78
CA CYS A 103 -24.10 9.44 0.12
C CYS A 103 -24.72 9.93 1.43
N SER A 104 -24.69 11.23 1.74
CA SER A 104 -25.22 11.78 2.99
C SER A 104 -25.72 13.21 2.79
N ALA A 105 -27.05 13.37 2.75
CA ALA A 105 -27.68 14.69 2.67
C ALA A 105 -27.45 15.58 3.91
N SER A 106 -27.01 14.99 5.02
CA SER A 106 -26.83 15.66 6.31
C SER A 106 -25.38 15.98 6.66
N MET A 107 -24.39 15.52 5.89
CA MET A 107 -22.97 15.70 6.21
C MET A 107 -22.18 16.31 5.04
N THR A 108 -21.28 17.23 5.37
CA THR A 108 -20.20 17.63 4.47
C THR A 108 -19.05 16.63 4.51
N ALA A 109 -18.12 16.70 3.56
CA ALA A 109 -16.92 15.88 3.56
C ALA A 109 -16.12 15.97 4.88
N ARG A 110 -15.99 17.17 5.47
CA ARG A 110 -15.34 17.35 6.77
C ARG A 110 -16.05 16.64 7.91
N GLN A 111 -17.37 16.82 8.02
CA GLN A 111 -18.17 16.20 9.09
C GLN A 111 -18.12 14.68 9.00
N PHE A 112 -18.15 14.16 7.77
CA PHE A 112 -18.00 12.73 7.55
C PHE A 112 -16.60 12.23 7.90
N GLN A 113 -15.55 12.98 7.57
CA GLN A 113 -14.18 12.62 7.95
C GLN A 113 -14.01 12.56 9.48
N GLU A 114 -14.53 13.55 10.21
CA GLU A 114 -14.51 13.57 11.68
C GLU A 114 -15.27 12.37 12.27
N GLU A 115 -16.46 12.07 11.74
CA GLU A 115 -17.27 10.91 12.15
C GLU A 115 -16.58 9.59 11.82
N TRP A 116 -15.93 9.48 10.67
CA TRP A 116 -15.17 8.30 10.26
C TRP A 116 -14.03 8.02 11.24
N TRP A 117 -13.20 9.02 11.54
CA TRP A 117 -12.13 8.91 12.52
C TRP A 117 -12.65 8.52 13.91
N ARG A 118 -13.79 9.11 14.33
CA ARG A 118 -14.47 8.76 15.58
C ARG A 118 -14.89 7.28 15.63
N ARG A 119 -15.48 6.75 14.54
CA ARG A 119 -15.87 5.33 14.45
C ARG A 119 -14.68 4.38 14.51
N GLN A 120 -13.54 4.80 13.99
CA GLN A 120 -12.29 4.06 14.03
C GLN A 120 -11.53 4.19 15.36
N ASN A 121 -12.07 4.98 16.31
CA ASN A 121 -11.41 5.34 17.56
C ASN A 121 -9.98 5.88 17.30
N ALA A 122 -9.83 6.71 16.27
CA ALA A 122 -8.56 7.23 15.80
C ALA A 122 -8.62 8.76 15.64
N THR A 123 -7.46 9.40 15.65
CA THR A 123 -7.35 10.86 15.47
C THR A 123 -7.16 11.19 14.00
N PRO A 124 -7.66 12.35 13.52
CA PRO A 124 -7.38 12.80 12.15
C PRO A 124 -5.88 12.78 11.82
N GLY A 125 -5.53 12.07 10.75
CA GLY A 125 -4.13 11.92 10.32
C GLY A 125 -3.35 10.80 11.02
N ASP A 126 -4.01 9.95 11.81
CA ASP A 126 -3.37 8.75 12.36
C ASP A 126 -3.04 7.76 11.24
N LEU A 127 -1.75 7.62 10.94
CA LEU A 127 -1.21 6.69 9.94
C LEU A 127 -0.71 5.37 10.57
N SER A 128 -1.02 5.11 11.84
CA SER A 128 -0.56 3.90 12.53
C SER A 128 -1.22 2.64 11.96
N MET A 129 -0.40 1.62 11.73
CA MET A 129 -0.91 0.28 11.41
C MET A 129 -1.45 -0.36 12.70
N ARG A 130 -2.78 -0.36 12.88
CA ARG A 130 -3.43 -0.98 14.05
C ARG A 130 -3.82 -2.44 13.76
N PRO A 131 -3.27 -3.45 14.47
CA PRO A 131 -3.54 -4.86 14.20
C PRO A 131 -5.01 -5.26 14.42
N ALA A 132 -5.74 -4.55 15.29
CA ALA A 132 -7.15 -4.83 15.58
C ALA A 132 -8.15 -4.13 14.63
N GLY A 133 -7.69 -3.19 13.79
CA GLY A 133 -8.55 -2.36 12.94
C GLY A 133 -8.74 -2.87 11.51
N PHE A 134 -7.95 -3.86 11.09
CA PHE A 134 -8.00 -4.41 9.73
C PHE A 134 -8.79 -5.72 9.71
N ARG A 135 -10.13 -5.61 9.67
CA ARG A 135 -10.98 -6.72 9.23
C ARG A 135 -11.37 -6.45 7.78
N PRO A 136 -11.36 -7.43 6.86
CA PRO A 136 -11.79 -7.23 5.47
C PRO A 136 -13.17 -6.55 5.33
N ALA A 137 -14.08 -6.76 6.28
CA ALA A 137 -15.36 -6.03 6.36
C ALA A 137 -15.22 -4.51 6.55
N LEU A 138 -14.17 -4.06 7.25
CA LEU A 138 -13.78 -2.65 7.42
C LEU A 138 -13.03 -2.11 6.19
N GLU A 139 -12.41 -2.96 5.38
CA GLU A 139 -11.78 -2.57 4.11
C GLU A 139 -12.85 -2.22 3.06
N SER A 140 -13.93 -3.01 3.01
CA SER A 140 -15.13 -2.67 2.23
C SER A 140 -15.87 -1.45 2.77
N ALA A 141 -15.90 -1.24 4.10
CA ALA A 141 -16.47 -0.02 4.69
C ALA A 141 -15.60 1.21 4.37
N THR A 142 -14.28 1.12 4.48
CA THR A 142 -13.35 2.22 4.16
C THR A 142 -13.37 2.53 2.67
N THR A 143 -13.52 1.52 1.81
CA THR A 143 -13.70 1.70 0.36
C THR A 143 -15.05 2.35 0.07
N ALA A 144 -16.14 1.91 0.71
CA ALA A 144 -17.46 2.53 0.57
C ALA A 144 -17.49 3.98 1.11
N ASP A 145 -16.79 4.24 2.21
CA ASP A 145 -16.61 5.56 2.83
C ASP A 145 -15.75 6.47 1.93
N ALA A 146 -14.71 5.91 1.27
CA ALA A 146 -13.94 6.61 0.26
C ALA A 146 -14.81 6.94 -0.97
N PHE A 147 -15.63 6.00 -1.46
CA PHE A 147 -16.60 6.28 -2.53
C PHE A 147 -17.65 7.32 -2.12
N CYS A 148 -18.07 7.31 -0.86
CA CYS A 148 -18.98 8.29 -0.26
C CYS A 148 -18.35 9.70 -0.25
N MET A 149 -17.03 9.80 0.00
CA MET A 149 -16.26 11.04 -0.16
C MET A 149 -15.95 11.42 -1.63
N TYR A 150 -16.03 10.46 -2.56
CA TYR A 150 -15.78 10.66 -4.00
C TYR A 150 -17.01 11.16 -4.76
N ALA A 151 -18.18 10.59 -4.49
CA ALA A 151 -19.33 10.75 -5.35
C ALA A 151 -19.98 12.14 -5.18
N MET A 152 -20.05 12.89 -6.27
CA MET A 152 -21.06 13.92 -6.50
C MET A 152 -21.81 13.58 -7.78
N MET A 153 -23.08 14.01 -7.82
CA MET A 153 -23.70 14.48 -9.06
C MET A 153 -23.23 15.91 -9.30
#